data_AF-A0A1I0XN24-F1
#
_entry.id   AF-A0A1I0XN24-F1
#
_cell.length_a   1.000
_cell.length_b   1.000
_cell.length_c   1.000
_cell.angle_alpha   90.00
_cell.angle_beta   90.00
_cell.angle_gamma   90.00
#
_symmetry.space_group_name_H-M   'P 1'
#
loop_
_entity.id
_entity.type
_entity.pdbx_description
1 polymer ?
#
loop_
_entity_poly.entity_id
_entity_poly.type
_entity_poly.pdbx_seq_one_letter_code
_entity_poly.pdbx_strand_id
1 'polypeptide(L)'
;MRLAHILLCTGLVSALAACGGNDRLHRFNEISGGPEEFRALPARPLEMPQSMAVLPPPASGANLADQHPKADAVAALGGSPSALVAGDLPASDAALVAAVSQAGTRVGIRALLAQEDAAFRARRGRISTGGLGGSDPYFAAYSAQALDAAAEAARFRAAGLPTPSAPPAE
;
A
#
# COMPACT_ATOMS: atom_id res chain seq x y z
N MET A 1 -44.11 26.60 4.11
CA MET A 1 -42.71 27.07 4.00
C MET A 1 -41.69 26.16 4.69
N ARG A 2 -41.94 25.67 5.91
CA ARG A 2 -40.98 24.81 6.66
C ARG A 2 -40.67 23.46 5.97
N LEU A 3 -41.67 22.81 5.37
CA LEU A 3 -41.49 21.52 4.69
C LEU A 3 -40.61 21.63 3.43
N ALA A 4 -40.72 22.72 2.68
CA ALA A 4 -39.91 22.99 1.50
C ALA A 4 -38.44 23.28 1.86
N HIS A 5 -38.19 23.94 3.00
CA HIS A 5 -36.82 24.17 3.48
C HIS A 5 -36.19 22.88 4.00
N ILE A 6 -36.97 22.01 4.67
CA ILE A 6 -36.48 20.69 5.10
C ILE A 6 -36.07 19.86 3.88
N LEU A 7 -36.94 19.75 2.86
CA LEU A 7 -36.64 19.01 1.63
C LEU A 7 -35.41 19.56 0.88
N LEU A 8 -35.26 20.88 0.82
CA LEU A 8 -34.10 21.53 0.21
C LEU A 8 -32.80 21.23 0.99
N CYS A 9 -32.84 21.33 2.33
CA CYS A 9 -31.70 21.04 3.16
C CYS A 9 -31.31 19.56 3.11
N THR A 10 -32.28 18.64 3.11
CA THR A 10 -32.00 17.20 2.98
C THR A 10 -31.39 16.90 1.60
N GLY A 11 -31.92 17.47 0.52
CA GLY A 11 -31.37 17.31 -0.82
C GLY A 11 -29.94 17.85 -0.95
N LEU A 12 -29.64 19.00 -0.32
CA LEU A 12 -28.29 19.59 -0.32
C LEU A 12 -27.29 18.70 0.42
N VAL A 13 -27.66 18.16 1.60
CA VAL A 13 -26.81 17.26 2.38
C VAL A 13 -26.57 15.95 1.64
N SER A 14 -27.60 15.39 0.99
CA SER A 14 -27.46 14.18 0.18
C SER A 14 -26.56 14.39 -1.05
N ALA A 15 -26.64 15.56 -1.70
CA ALA A 15 -25.78 15.90 -2.83
C ALA A 15 -24.31 16.07 -2.42
N LEU A 16 -24.03 16.63 -1.23
CA LEU A 16 -22.67 16.72 -0.69
C LEU A 16 -22.10 15.33 -0.32
N ALA A 17 -22.92 14.47 0.29
CA ALA A 17 -22.50 13.12 0.67
C ALA A 17 -22.23 12.23 -0.55
N ALA A 18 -22.93 12.44 -1.68
CA ALA A 18 -22.75 11.69 -2.92
C ALA A 18 -21.42 11.99 -3.64
N CYS A 19 -20.78 13.13 -3.36
CA CYS A 19 -19.43 13.43 -3.86
C CYS A 19 -18.31 12.80 -3.01
N GLY A 20 -18.64 12.11 -1.92
CA GLY A 20 -17.72 11.31 -1.12
C GLY A 20 -17.53 9.91 -1.72
N GLY A 21 -17.13 9.82 -2.99
CA GLY A 21 -16.91 8.55 -3.68
C GLY A 21 -15.43 8.14 -3.68
N ASN A 22 -15.14 6.87 -3.42
CA ASN A 22 -13.81 6.29 -3.50
C ASN A 22 -13.09 6.70 -4.80
N ASP A 23 -12.10 7.61 -4.70
CA ASP A 23 -11.18 8.01 -5.77
C ASP A 23 -10.25 6.87 -6.27
N ARG A 24 -10.51 5.65 -5.79
CA ARG A 24 -9.77 4.45 -6.15
C ARG A 24 -10.21 4.01 -7.53
N LEU A 25 -9.30 4.15 -8.48
CA LEU A 25 -9.48 3.60 -9.82
C LEU A 25 -9.42 2.07 -9.79
N HIS A 26 -8.52 1.50 -8.99
CA HIS A 26 -8.45 0.05 -8.82
C HIS A 26 -9.62 -0.48 -8.02
N ARG A 27 -10.26 -1.52 -8.57
CA ARG A 27 -11.17 -2.39 -7.82
C ARG A 27 -10.44 -3.69 -7.55
N PHE A 28 -9.93 -3.81 -6.32
CA PHE A 28 -9.49 -5.11 -5.84
C PHE A 28 -10.74 -5.93 -5.52
N ASN A 29 -10.82 -7.15 -6.04
CA ASN A 29 -11.78 -8.12 -5.51
C ASN A 29 -11.29 -8.44 -4.09
N GLU A 30 -11.95 -7.85 -3.10
CA GLU A 30 -11.69 -8.16 -1.70
C GLU A 30 -11.99 -9.66 -1.51
N ILE A 31 -10.94 -10.47 -1.41
CA ILE A 31 -11.05 -11.77 -0.76
C ILE A 31 -11.26 -11.43 0.70
N SER A 32 -12.52 -11.26 1.10
CA SER A 32 -12.89 -11.05 2.49
C SER A 32 -12.36 -12.24 3.28
N GLY A 33 -11.34 -12.02 4.11
CA GLY A 33 -10.91 -13.02 5.08
C GLY A 33 -12.12 -13.34 5.95
N GLY A 34 -12.65 -14.55 5.81
CA GLY A 34 -13.76 -15.03 6.64
C GLY A 34 -13.40 -15.00 8.13
N PRO A 35 -14.38 -15.17 9.02
CA PRO A 35 -14.11 -15.21 10.45
C PRO A 35 -13.10 -16.31 10.77
N GLU A 36 -11.95 -15.91 11.31
CA GLU A 36 -10.85 -16.79 11.68
C GLU A 36 -10.97 -17.16 13.16
N GLU A 37 -12.02 -17.91 13.51
CA GLU A 37 -12.33 -18.30 14.90
C GLU A 37 -11.34 -19.30 15.52
N PHE A 38 -10.38 -19.83 14.74
CA PHE A 38 -9.36 -20.77 15.20
C PHE A 38 -7.92 -20.27 15.05
N ARG A 39 -7.69 -18.97 14.79
CA ARG A 39 -6.34 -18.40 14.75
C ARG A 39 -5.84 -18.11 16.18
N ALA A 40 -5.77 -19.15 17.01
CA ALA A 40 -5.04 -19.09 18.28
C ALA A 40 -3.55 -19.14 17.94
N LEU A 41 -2.90 -17.98 17.91
CA LEU A 41 -1.45 -17.90 17.78
C LEU A 41 -0.83 -18.36 19.11
N PRO A 42 -0.06 -19.45 19.14
CA PRO A 42 0.58 -19.89 20.37
C PRO A 42 1.60 -18.83 20.80
N ALA A 43 1.41 -18.24 21.98
CA ALA A 43 2.37 -17.28 22.51
C ALA A 43 3.74 -17.94 22.76
N ARG A 44 4.81 -17.14 22.73
CA ARG A 44 6.13 -17.61 23.18
C ARG A 44 6.07 -17.98 24.67
N PRO A 45 6.92 -18.91 25.13
CA PRO A 45 7.02 -19.23 26.55
C PRO A 45 7.26 -17.97 27.40
N LEU A 46 6.61 -17.89 28.55
CA LEU A 46 6.78 -16.78 29.48
C LEU A 46 8.20 -16.78 30.05
N GLU A 47 8.88 -15.64 29.98
CA GLU A 47 10.18 -15.44 30.61
C GLU A 47 9.98 -14.91 32.05
N MET A 48 10.51 -15.64 33.03
CA MET A 48 10.44 -15.20 34.43
C MET A 48 11.50 -14.12 34.72
N PRO A 49 11.15 -13.07 35.47
CA PRO A 49 12.12 -12.05 35.88
C PRO A 49 13.14 -12.64 36.86
N GLN A 50 14.34 -12.04 36.89
CA GLN A 50 15.42 -12.47 37.79
C GLN A 50 15.07 -12.34 39.28
N SER A 51 14.10 -11.50 39.63
CA SER A 51 13.59 -11.33 40.98
C SER A 51 12.07 -11.25 40.98
N MET A 52 11.44 -12.06 41.84
CA MET A 52 10.00 -12.05 42.10
C MET A 52 9.61 -11.12 43.26
N ALA A 53 10.61 -10.55 43.94
CA ALA A 53 10.42 -9.71 45.13
C ALA A 53 10.26 -8.22 44.80
N VAL A 54 10.53 -7.83 43.55
CA VAL A 54 10.49 -6.44 43.09
C VAL A 54 9.61 -6.38 41.86
N LEU A 55 8.54 -5.59 41.92
CA LEU A 55 7.74 -5.30 40.74
C LEU A 55 8.51 -4.32 39.85
N PRO A 56 8.87 -4.69 38.61
CA PRO A 56 9.43 -3.74 37.67
C PRO A 56 8.38 -2.66 37.33
N PRO A 57 8.81 -1.42 37.03
CA PRO A 57 7.89 -0.40 36.54
C PRO A 57 7.20 -0.91 35.25
N PRO A 58 5.94 -0.51 34.99
CA PRO A 58 5.23 -0.95 33.80
C PRO A 58 6.02 -0.57 32.54
N ALA A 59 6.38 -1.56 31.73
CA ALA A 59 7.09 -1.35 30.48
C ALA A 59 6.14 -0.77 29.43
N SER A 60 6.52 0.34 28.79
CA SER A 60 5.80 0.94 27.65
C SER A 60 6.17 0.29 26.30
N GLY A 61 6.59 -0.97 26.32
CA GLY A 61 7.11 -1.70 25.15
C GLY A 61 6.21 -2.83 24.65
N ALA A 62 6.61 -3.44 23.53
CA ALA A 62 5.96 -4.64 23.01
C ALA A 62 6.11 -5.83 23.98
N ASN A 63 5.11 -6.71 24.01
CA ASN A 63 5.12 -7.89 24.87
C ASN A 63 6.13 -8.93 24.35
N LEU A 64 6.98 -9.46 25.23
CA LEU A 64 7.98 -10.48 24.91
C LEU A 64 7.36 -11.82 24.50
N ALA A 65 6.13 -12.10 24.95
CA ALA A 65 5.41 -13.32 24.64
C ALA A 65 4.74 -13.30 23.25
N ASP A 66 4.66 -12.14 22.59
CA ASP A 66 4.01 -12.01 21.29
C ASP A 66 4.88 -12.64 20.19
N GLN A 67 4.25 -13.39 19.28
CA GLN A 67 4.96 -13.96 18.13
C GLN A 67 5.36 -12.88 17.13
N HIS A 68 6.57 -13.00 16.59
CA HIS A 68 7.07 -12.14 15.52
C HIS A 68 7.50 -12.99 14.32
N PRO A 69 6.56 -13.70 13.65
CA PRO A 69 6.89 -14.80 12.73
C PRO A 69 7.78 -14.38 11.56
N LYS A 70 7.61 -13.15 11.04
CA LYS A 70 8.50 -12.61 10.00
C LYS A 70 9.91 -12.36 10.52
N ALA A 71 10.03 -11.81 11.72
CA ALA A 71 11.32 -11.52 12.37
C ALA A 71 12.06 -12.81 12.72
N ASP A 72 11.33 -13.79 13.24
CA ASP A 72 11.86 -15.11 13.58
C ASP A 72 12.34 -15.86 12.32
N ALA A 73 11.58 -15.79 11.21
CA ALA A 73 11.99 -16.35 9.93
C ALA A 73 13.24 -15.66 9.36
N VAL A 74 13.31 -14.32 9.43
CA VAL A 74 14.50 -13.57 9.00
C VAL A 74 15.73 -13.96 9.83
N ALA A 75 15.60 -14.07 11.15
CA ALA A 75 16.69 -14.52 12.02
C ALA A 75 17.15 -15.94 11.68
N ALA A 76 16.21 -16.87 11.47
CA ALA A 76 16.51 -18.26 11.12
C ALA A 76 17.23 -18.39 9.77
N LEU A 77 16.95 -17.48 8.83
CA LEU A 77 17.62 -17.39 7.52
C LEU A 77 18.94 -16.61 7.58
N GLY A 78 19.37 -16.15 8.75
CA GLY A 78 20.63 -15.41 8.95
C GLY A 78 20.55 -13.91 8.65
N GLY A 79 19.35 -13.36 8.46
CA GLY A 79 19.12 -11.92 8.29
C GLY A 79 18.95 -11.18 9.62
N SER A 80 18.84 -9.84 9.54
CA SER A 80 18.64 -8.98 10.71
C SER A 80 17.14 -8.69 10.94
N PRO A 81 16.53 -9.12 12.07
CA PRO A 81 15.15 -8.79 12.41
C PRO A 81 14.86 -7.29 12.50
N SER A 82 15.86 -6.49 12.86
CA SER A 82 15.74 -5.04 12.94
C SER A 82 15.45 -4.38 11.59
N ALA A 83 15.76 -5.05 10.47
CA ALA A 83 15.42 -4.57 9.14
C ALA A 83 13.91 -4.60 8.84
N LEU A 84 13.11 -5.33 9.65
CA LEU A 84 11.66 -5.37 9.53
C LEU A 84 10.96 -4.23 10.27
N VAL A 85 11.67 -3.56 11.19
CA VAL A 85 11.15 -2.35 11.82
C VAL A 85 11.16 -1.29 10.74
N ALA A 86 9.96 -0.91 10.27
CA ALA A 86 9.80 0.18 9.32
C ALA A 86 10.35 1.46 9.96
N GLY A 87 11.56 1.81 9.58
CA GLY A 87 12.26 3.03 9.95
C GLY A 87 12.71 3.76 8.71
N ASP A 88 13.28 4.95 8.92
CA ASP A 88 13.95 5.69 7.87
C ASP A 88 15.07 4.85 7.22
N LEU A 89 15.48 5.30 6.03
CA LEU A 89 16.51 4.72 5.18
C LEU A 89 17.59 3.92 5.95
N PRO A 90 17.82 2.62 5.61
CA PRO A 90 18.88 1.83 6.21
C PRO A 90 20.24 2.54 6.09
N ALA A 91 21.07 2.50 7.14
CA ALA A 91 22.38 3.14 7.13
C ALA A 91 23.30 2.62 6.00
N SER A 92 23.13 1.36 5.58
CA SER A 92 23.81 0.76 4.43
C SER A 92 23.50 1.48 3.12
N ASP A 93 22.33 2.09 3.01
CA ASP A 93 21.80 2.66 1.77
C ASP A 93 22.06 4.17 1.69
N ALA A 94 22.62 4.77 2.75
CA ALA A 94 22.92 6.19 2.84
C ALA A 94 23.86 6.66 1.71
N ALA A 95 24.88 5.87 1.37
CA ALA A 95 25.81 6.20 0.28
C ALA A 95 25.13 6.16 -1.09
N LEU A 96 24.24 5.19 -1.33
CA LEU A 96 23.45 5.09 -2.55
C LEU A 96 22.49 6.27 -2.68
N VAL A 97 21.76 6.61 -1.61
CA VAL A 97 20.85 7.75 -1.62
C VAL A 97 21.59 9.06 -1.80
N ALA A 98 22.76 9.23 -1.19
CA ALA A 98 23.60 10.40 -1.41
C ALA A 98 24.03 10.51 -2.89
N ALA A 99 24.48 9.41 -3.50
CA ALA A 99 24.89 9.38 -4.89
C ALA A 99 23.72 9.69 -5.86
N VAL A 100 22.54 9.11 -5.63
CA VAL A 100 21.36 9.36 -6.48
C VAL A 100 20.80 10.76 -6.27
N SER A 101 20.82 11.29 -5.04
CA SER A 101 20.31 12.63 -4.74
C SER A 101 21.16 13.74 -5.33
N GLN A 102 22.43 13.48 -5.69
CA GLN A 102 23.28 14.45 -6.40
C GLN A 102 22.72 14.87 -7.76
N ALA A 103 21.96 13.98 -8.43
CA ALA A 103 21.27 14.32 -9.67
C ALA A 103 20.12 15.33 -9.47
N GLY A 104 19.81 15.67 -8.22
CA GLY A 104 18.78 16.61 -7.82
C GLY A 104 17.44 15.94 -7.56
N THR A 105 16.78 16.35 -6.48
CA THR A 105 15.40 15.94 -6.17
C THR A 105 14.53 17.17 -5.95
N ARG A 106 13.36 17.21 -6.59
CA ARG A 106 12.37 18.28 -6.36
C ARG A 106 11.76 18.12 -4.97
N VAL A 107 11.92 19.14 -4.11
CA VAL A 107 11.24 19.21 -2.82
C VAL A 107 9.73 19.19 -3.04
N GLY A 108 9.00 18.39 -2.26
CA GLY A 108 7.55 18.29 -2.37
C GLY A 108 7.04 17.55 -3.62
N ILE A 109 7.90 16.79 -4.32
CA ILE A 109 7.53 16.05 -5.54
C ILE A 109 6.26 15.20 -5.39
N ARG A 110 6.03 14.61 -4.22
CA ARG A 110 4.83 13.78 -3.96
C ARG A 110 3.54 14.58 -4.02
N ALA A 111 3.51 15.75 -3.38
CA ALA A 111 2.33 16.62 -3.38
C ALA A 111 2.06 17.16 -4.79
N LEU A 112 3.11 17.52 -5.51
CA LEU A 112 2.99 18.03 -6.87
C LEU A 112 2.55 16.93 -7.85
N LEU A 113 3.11 15.73 -7.76
CA LEU A 113 2.68 14.59 -8.58
C LEU A 113 1.21 14.24 -8.30
N ALA A 114 0.77 14.30 -7.04
CA ALA A 114 -0.64 14.08 -6.70
C ALA A 114 -1.57 15.14 -7.32
N GLN A 115 -1.16 16.42 -7.35
CA GLN A 115 -1.91 17.49 -7.99
C GLN A 115 -1.94 17.34 -9.53
N GLU A 116 -0.79 17.06 -10.14
CA GLU A 116 -0.65 16.84 -11.58
C GLU A 116 -1.48 15.63 -12.03
N ASP A 117 -1.46 14.54 -11.25
CA ASP A 117 -2.26 13.33 -11.49
C ASP A 117 -3.77 13.60 -11.38
N ALA A 118 -4.21 14.29 -10.32
CA ALA A 118 -5.62 14.66 -10.18
C ALA A 118 -6.09 15.52 -11.36
N ALA A 119 -5.28 16.47 -11.81
CA ALA A 119 -5.59 17.29 -12.98
C ALA A 119 -5.61 16.46 -14.28
N PHE A 120 -4.69 15.50 -14.43
CA PHE A 120 -4.67 14.56 -15.55
C PHE A 120 -5.94 13.69 -15.59
N ARG A 121 -6.31 13.09 -14.46
CA ARG A 121 -7.54 12.31 -14.30
C ARG A 121 -8.78 13.14 -14.54
N ALA A 122 -8.84 14.40 -14.09
CA ALA A 122 -9.99 15.28 -14.34
C ALA A 122 -10.20 15.55 -15.84
N ARG A 123 -9.12 15.69 -16.62
CA ARG A 123 -9.19 15.86 -18.09
C ARG A 123 -9.62 14.58 -18.80
N ARG A 124 -9.15 13.42 -18.32
CA ARG A 124 -9.34 12.11 -18.99
C ARG A 124 -10.59 11.35 -18.52
N GLY A 125 -11.03 11.57 -17.29
CA GLY A 125 -12.19 10.94 -16.66
C GLY A 125 -13.53 11.28 -17.30
N ARG A 126 -13.59 12.36 -18.10
CA ARG A 126 -14.75 12.66 -18.96
C ARG A 126 -14.87 11.73 -20.18
N ILE A 127 -13.78 11.06 -20.55
CA ILE A 127 -13.67 10.20 -21.75
C ILE A 127 -13.67 8.72 -21.34
N SER A 128 -13.22 8.37 -20.12
CA SER A 128 -13.13 6.98 -19.64
C SER A 128 -14.41 6.40 -19.03
N THR A 129 -15.51 7.16 -18.98
CA THR A 129 -16.82 6.69 -18.46
C THR A 129 -17.56 5.73 -19.39
N GLY A 130 -17.06 5.49 -20.61
CA GLY A 130 -17.64 4.59 -21.61
C GLY A 130 -17.34 3.09 -21.43
N GLY A 131 -17.09 2.63 -20.20
CA GLY A 131 -16.74 1.23 -19.91
C GLY A 131 -17.94 0.29 -19.85
N LEU A 132 -18.52 -0.06 -21.00
CA LEU A 132 -19.54 -1.13 -21.11
C LEU A 132 -18.93 -2.56 -21.03
N GLY A 133 -17.75 -2.75 -20.41
CA GLY A 133 -16.96 -3.97 -20.59
C GLY A 133 -16.03 -4.38 -19.46
N GLY A 134 -16.43 -4.21 -18.19
CA GLY A 134 -15.81 -4.90 -17.04
C GLY A 134 -14.33 -4.60 -16.71
N SER A 135 -13.63 -3.80 -17.51
CA SER A 135 -12.23 -3.45 -17.31
C SER A 135 -12.04 -2.46 -16.16
N ASP A 136 -11.00 -2.66 -15.34
CA ASP A 136 -10.59 -1.73 -14.28
C ASP A 136 -10.35 -0.32 -14.89
N PRO A 137 -11.05 0.72 -14.39
CA PRO A 137 -10.95 2.08 -14.95
C PRO A 137 -9.54 2.68 -14.81
N TYR A 138 -8.68 2.12 -13.96
CA TYR A 138 -7.28 2.48 -13.89
C TYR A 138 -6.56 2.26 -15.22
N PHE A 139 -6.66 1.06 -15.81
CA PHE A 139 -5.95 0.75 -17.05
C PHE A 139 -6.44 1.60 -18.22
N ALA A 140 -7.73 1.97 -18.23
CA ALA A 140 -8.27 2.89 -19.22
C ALA A 140 -7.73 4.33 -19.04
N ALA A 141 -7.64 4.81 -17.79
CA ALA A 141 -7.12 6.14 -17.48
C ALA A 141 -5.63 6.29 -17.79
N TYR A 142 -4.84 5.21 -17.69
CA TYR A 142 -3.39 5.25 -17.90
C TYR A 142 -2.91 4.49 -19.15
N SER A 143 -3.80 4.13 -20.08
CA SER A 143 -3.41 3.31 -21.25
C SER A 143 -2.29 3.90 -22.12
N ALA A 144 -2.13 5.22 -22.14
CA ALA A 144 -1.07 5.89 -22.90
C ALA A 144 0.31 5.84 -22.19
N GLN A 145 0.31 5.50 -20.90
CA GLN A 145 1.49 5.33 -20.06
C GLN A 145 1.74 3.84 -19.76
N ALA A 146 0.87 2.95 -20.23
CA ALA A 146 1.03 1.52 -20.10
C ALA A 146 2.00 1.01 -21.16
N LEU A 147 2.90 0.13 -20.73
CA LEU A 147 3.80 -0.64 -21.59
C LEU A 147 3.20 -2.02 -21.86
N ASP A 148 3.50 -2.59 -23.03
CA ASP A 148 3.21 -4.00 -23.30
C ASP A 148 4.16 -4.87 -22.47
N ALA A 149 3.64 -5.44 -21.39
CA ALA A 149 4.42 -6.23 -20.44
C ALA A 149 5.04 -7.47 -21.08
N ALA A 150 4.35 -8.11 -22.05
CA ALA A 150 4.85 -9.30 -22.72
C ALA A 150 5.98 -8.94 -23.68
N ALA A 151 5.81 -7.86 -24.45
CA ALA A 151 6.84 -7.35 -25.34
C ALA A 151 8.09 -6.91 -24.56
N GLU A 152 7.92 -6.20 -23.44
CA GLU A 152 9.06 -5.73 -22.64
C GLU A 152 9.81 -6.89 -21.98
N ALA A 153 9.08 -7.87 -21.45
CA ALA A 153 9.70 -9.08 -20.90
C ALA A 153 10.47 -9.86 -21.98
N ALA A 154 9.95 -9.95 -23.21
CA ALA A 154 10.66 -10.57 -24.32
C ALA A 154 11.93 -9.79 -24.69
N ARG A 155 11.87 -8.45 -24.74
CA ARG A 155 13.03 -7.59 -24.98
C ARG A 155 14.12 -7.80 -23.92
N PHE A 156 13.77 -7.83 -22.64
CA PHE A 156 14.73 -8.06 -21.56
C PHE A 156 15.33 -9.47 -21.60
N ARG A 157 14.53 -10.51 -21.89
CA ARG A 157 15.04 -11.87 -22.08
C ARG A 157 16.03 -11.94 -23.24
N ALA A 158 15.73 -11.28 -24.37
CA ALA A 158 16.64 -11.20 -25.51
C ALA A 158 17.95 -10.46 -25.19
N ALA A 159 17.90 -9.48 -24.28
CA ALA A 159 19.07 -8.78 -23.77
C ALA A 159 19.85 -9.54 -22.68
N GLY A 160 19.42 -10.76 -22.32
CA GLY A 160 20.04 -11.55 -21.26
C GLY A 160 19.80 -11.03 -19.84
N LEU A 161 18.85 -10.10 -19.66
CA LEU A 161 18.48 -9.56 -18.36
C LEU A 161 17.52 -10.51 -17.64
N PRO A 162 17.66 -10.69 -16.31
CA PRO A 162 16.75 -11.51 -15.54
C PRO A 162 15.35 -10.88 -15.56
N THR A 163 14.34 -11.67 -15.90
CA THR A 163 12.93 -11.27 -15.83
C THR A 163 12.17 -12.21 -14.88
N PRO A 164 11.22 -11.70 -14.08
CA PRO A 164 10.37 -12.55 -13.26
C PRO A 164 9.57 -13.54 -14.11
N SER A 165 9.24 -14.71 -13.56
CA SER A 165 8.33 -15.66 -14.21
C SER A 165 6.94 -15.03 -14.33
N ALA A 166 6.49 -14.81 -15.56
CA ALA A 166 5.12 -14.35 -15.82
C ALA A 166 4.15 -15.55 -15.79
N PRO A 167 2.91 -15.37 -15.29
CA PRO A 167 1.87 -16.38 -15.46
C PRO A 167 1.60 -16.62 -16.96
N PRO A 168 1.13 -17.82 -17.35
CA PRO A 168 0.74 -18.08 -18.74
C PRO A 168 -0.34 -17.08 -19.19
N ALA A 169 -0.27 -16.66 -20.44
CA ALA A 169 -1.36 -15.90 -21.05
C ALA A 169 -2.61 -16.79 -21.11
N GLU A 170 -3.74 -16.28 -20.64
CA GLU A 170 -5.06 -16.89 -20.88
C GLU A 170 -5.49 -16.72 -22.34
#